data_AF-A0A5K8A1N5-F1
#
_entry.id   AF-A0A5K8A1N5-F1
#
_cell.length_a   1.000
_cell.length_b   1.000
_cell.length_c   1.000
_cell.angle_alpha   90.00
_cell.angle_beta   90.00
_cell.angle_gamma   90.00
#
_symmetry.space_group_name_H-M   'P 1'
#
loop_
_entity.id
_entity.type
_entity.pdbx_description
1 polymer ?
#
loop_
_entity_poly.entity_id
_entity_poly.type
_entity_poly.pdbx_seq_one_letter_code
_entity_poly.pdbx_strand_id
1 'polypeptide(L)'
;MHFTWVAMEVMAALEKESNLDGNLARIRQQPREIWMVKMADRITNLQRPPKNWMPDKINRYREEAIIIHDRLKEGSEYLAGRLLKKVNDYPERYQEEN
;
A
#
# COMPACT_ATOMS: atom_id res chain seq x y z
N MET A 1 14.51 22.78 -8.23
CA MET A 1 14.17 21.42 -7.74
C MET A 1 13.05 21.54 -6.73
N HIS A 2 11.80 21.36 -7.16
CA HIS A 2 10.60 21.51 -6.31
C HIS A 2 9.63 20.36 -6.58
N PHE A 3 10.15 19.12 -6.54
CA PHE A 3 9.41 17.89 -6.88
C PHE A 3 9.03 17.04 -5.66
N THR A 4 9.47 17.39 -4.45
CA THR A 4 9.27 16.55 -3.27
C THR A 4 8.02 16.89 -2.45
N TRP A 5 7.52 18.12 -2.51
CA TRP A 5 6.38 18.54 -1.69
C TRP A 5 5.02 18.17 -2.31
N VAL A 6 4.90 18.32 -3.64
CA VAL A 6 3.66 18.00 -4.37
C VAL A 6 3.35 16.51 -4.31
N ALA A 7 4.35 15.62 -4.36
CA ALA A 7 4.10 14.18 -4.34
C ALA A 7 3.48 13.70 -3.01
N MET A 8 3.92 14.23 -1.86
CA MET A 8 3.37 13.84 -0.55
C MET A 8 1.95 14.36 -0.34
N GLU A 9 1.67 15.61 -0.69
CA GLU A 9 0.31 16.17 -0.60
C GLU A 9 -0.65 15.47 -1.56
N VAL A 10 -0.21 15.17 -2.78
CA VAL A 10 -1.02 14.44 -3.76
C VAL A 10 -1.33 13.04 -3.25
N MET A 11 -0.35 12.31 -2.69
CA MET A 11 -0.59 10.98 -2.13
C MET A 11 -1.55 11.01 -0.92
N ALA A 12 -1.41 11.99 -0.03
CA ALA A 12 -2.29 12.15 1.13
C ALA A 12 -3.73 12.56 0.73
N ALA A 13 -3.86 13.42 -0.29
CA ALA A 13 -5.17 13.79 -0.84
C ALA A 13 -5.85 12.61 -1.55
N LEU A 14 -5.06 11.80 -2.26
CA LEU A 14 -5.52 10.59 -2.94
C LEU A 14 -5.94 9.47 -1.97
N GLU A 15 -5.39 9.42 -0.75
CA GLU A 15 -5.84 8.51 0.31
C GLU A 15 -7.12 8.96 1.02
N LYS A 16 -7.45 10.25 0.94
CA LYS A 16 -8.67 10.82 1.53
C LYS A 16 -9.91 10.57 0.67
N GLU A 17 -9.73 10.24 -0.62
CA GLU A 17 -10.80 9.77 -1.51
C GLU A 17 -11.11 8.29 -1.21
N SER A 18 -12.36 8.02 -0.84
CA SER A 18 -12.88 6.71 -0.41
C SER A 18 -12.91 5.61 -1.50
N ASN A 19 -12.19 5.80 -2.61
CA ASN A 19 -12.20 4.90 -3.75
C ASN A 19 -10.77 4.49 -4.15
N LEU A 20 -10.31 3.38 -3.57
CA LEU A 20 -8.99 2.79 -3.85
C LEU A 20 -8.76 2.59 -5.35
N ASP A 21 -9.76 2.12 -6.09
CA ASP A 21 -9.65 1.89 -7.54
C ASP A 21 -9.43 3.20 -8.31
N GLY A 22 -10.17 4.25 -7.96
CA GLY A 22 -10.02 5.58 -8.57
C GLY A 22 -8.63 6.18 -8.32
N ASN A 23 -8.12 6.03 -7.09
CA ASN A 23 -6.76 6.45 -6.74
C ASN A 23 -5.70 5.67 -7.55
N LEU A 24 -5.80 4.34 -7.59
CA LEU A 24 -4.84 3.50 -8.33
C LEU A 24 -4.86 3.76 -9.84
N ALA A 25 -6.02 4.07 -10.40
CA ALA A 25 -6.14 4.47 -11.80
C ALA A 25 -5.39 5.79 -12.10
N ARG A 26 -5.39 6.75 -11.17
CA ARG A 26 -4.62 7.99 -11.29
C ARG A 26 -3.12 7.75 -11.12
N ILE A 27 -2.74 6.90 -10.16
CA ILE A 27 -1.34 6.51 -9.95
C ILE A 27 -0.78 5.81 -11.19
N ARG A 28 -1.53 4.90 -11.83
CA ARG A 28 -1.09 4.24 -13.08
C ARG A 28 -0.89 5.18 -14.27
N GLN A 29 -1.35 6.43 -14.20
CA GLN A 29 -1.05 7.44 -15.23
C GLN A 29 0.24 8.21 -14.94
N GLN A 30 0.82 8.06 -13.74
CA GLN A 30 2.07 8.69 -13.34
C GLN A 30 3.29 7.85 -13.77
N PRO A 31 4.50 8.42 -13.76
CA PRO A 31 5.74 7.68 -13.98
C PRO A 31 5.90 6.49 -13.02
N ARG A 32 6.65 5.47 -13.46
CA ARG A 32 6.82 4.21 -12.71
C ARG A 32 7.40 4.41 -11.31
N GLU A 33 8.21 5.45 -11.12
CA GLU A 33 8.79 5.83 -9.83
C GLU A 33 7.70 6.11 -8.79
N ILE A 34 6.57 6.70 -9.18
CA ILE A 34 5.44 6.94 -8.28
C ILE A 34 4.78 5.63 -7.85
N TRP A 35 4.71 4.64 -8.76
CA TRP A 35 4.17 3.31 -8.44
C TRP A 35 5.09 2.59 -7.46
N MET A 36 6.40 2.69 -7.69
CA MET A 36 7.42 2.15 -6.79
C MET A 36 7.31 2.76 -5.40
N VAL A 37 7.14 4.08 -5.29
CA VAL A 37 6.94 4.76 -4.00
C VAL A 37 5.67 4.26 -3.31
N LYS A 38 4.54 4.09 -4.02
CA LYS A 38 3.31 3.57 -3.41
C LYS A 38 3.46 2.12 -2.92
N MET A 39 4.14 1.27 -3.69
CA MET A 39 4.45 -0.09 -3.25
C MET A 39 5.38 -0.09 -2.03
N ALA A 40 6.42 0.75 -2.03
CA ALA A 40 7.35 0.87 -0.91
C ALA A 40 6.66 1.36 0.37
N ASP A 41 5.80 2.38 0.25
CA ASP A 41 4.95 2.85 1.35
C ASP A 41 4.07 1.73 1.91
N ARG A 42 3.40 0.96 1.03
CA ARG A 42 2.57 -0.16 1.49
C ARG A 42 3.39 -1.27 2.16
N ILE A 43 4.60 -1.55 1.68
CA ILE A 43 5.53 -2.48 2.34
C ILE A 43 5.89 -1.99 3.74
N THR A 44 6.17 -0.70 3.91
CA THR A 44 6.53 -0.14 5.22
C THR A 44 5.34 -0.12 6.17
N ASN A 45 4.12 0.06 5.66
CA ASN A 45 2.90 0.13 6.46
C ASN A 45 2.28 -1.25 6.78
N LEU A 46 2.65 -2.31 6.07
CA LEU A 46 2.35 -3.70 6.44
C LEU A 46 3.24 -4.18 7.61
N GLN A 47 3.15 -3.46 8.72
CA GLN A 47 3.63 -3.89 10.03
C GLN A 47 2.50 -4.55 10.81
N ARG A 48 2.86 -5.22 11.89
CA ARG A 48 1.91 -5.84 12.81
C ARG A 48 0.73 -4.90 13.11
N PRO A 49 -0.52 -5.40 12.96
CA PRO A 49 -1.69 -4.57 13.14
C PRO A 49 -1.75 -4.05 14.59
N PRO A 50 -2.21 -2.80 14.80
CA PRO A 50 -2.45 -2.27 16.13
C PRO A 50 -3.47 -3.10 16.93
N LYS A 51 -3.31 -3.17 18.26
CA LYS A 51 -4.17 -3.95 19.16
C LYS A 51 -5.66 -3.58 19.09
N ASN A 52 -5.97 -2.33 18.72
CA ASN A 52 -7.34 -1.84 18.61
C ASN A 52 -8.00 -2.11 17.26
N TRP A 53 -7.32 -2.77 16.31
CA TRP A 53 -7.91 -3.11 15.03
C TRP A 53 -8.76 -4.38 15.15
N MET A 54 -10.02 -4.28 14.71
CA MET A 54 -10.86 -5.44 14.51
C MET A 54 -10.32 -6.32 13.37
N PRO A 55 -10.52 -7.65 13.42
CA PRO A 55 -10.09 -8.56 12.35
C PRO A 55 -10.53 -8.13 10.95
N ASP A 56 -11.75 -7.61 10.79
CA ASP A 56 -12.24 -7.12 9.50
C ASP A 56 -11.39 -5.97 8.94
N LYS A 57 -10.87 -5.10 9.81
CA LYS A 57 -10.00 -4.00 9.40
C LYS A 57 -8.63 -4.53 8.97
N ILE A 58 -8.10 -5.53 9.67
CA ILE A 58 -6.83 -6.19 9.34
C ILE A 58 -6.95 -6.86 7.96
N ASN A 59 -8.03 -7.60 7.73
CA ASN A 59 -8.31 -8.27 6.46
C ASN A 59 -8.47 -7.27 5.32
N ARG A 60 -9.27 -6.20 5.50
CA ARG A 60 -9.38 -5.12 4.51
C ARG A 60 -8.03 -4.50 4.18
N TYR A 61 -7.20 -4.25 5.20
CA TYR A 61 -5.86 -3.68 4.99
C TYR A 61 -4.94 -4.59 4.18
N ARG A 62 -5.05 -5.91 4.40
CA ARG A 62 -4.36 -6.93 3.60
C ARG A 62 -4.89 -6.99 2.17
N GLU A 63 -6.21 -6.94 1.97
CA GLU A 63 -6.86 -6.91 0.65
C GLU A 63 -6.45 -5.68 -0.16
N GLU A 64 -6.42 -4.50 0.47
CA GLU A 64 -5.92 -3.27 -0.17
C GLU A 64 -4.49 -3.47 -0.69
N ALA A 65 -3.62 -4.10 0.10
CA ALA A 65 -2.25 -4.36 -0.32
C ALA A 65 -2.15 -5.35 -1.50
N ILE A 66 -3.04 -6.35 -1.57
CA ILE A 66 -3.17 -7.25 -2.73
C ILE A 66 -3.56 -6.46 -3.98
N ILE A 67 -4.54 -5.56 -3.87
CA ILE A 67 -5.00 -4.73 -4.99
C ILE A 67 -3.87 -3.79 -5.45
N ILE A 68 -3.16 -3.15 -4.52
CA ILE A 68 -1.99 -2.31 -4.82
C ILE A 68 -0.93 -3.13 -5.57
N HIS A 69 -0.61 -4.33 -5.10
CA HIS A 69 0.33 -5.23 -5.78
C HIS A 69 -0.12 -5.53 -7.21
N ASP A 70 -1.36 -5.99 -7.39
CA ASP A 70 -1.85 -6.39 -8.71
C ASP A 70 -1.82 -5.23 -9.71
N ARG A 71 -2.20 -4.03 -9.26
CA ARG A 71 -2.23 -2.83 -10.09
C ARG A 71 -0.86 -2.23 -10.36
N LEU A 72 0.13 -2.38 -9.48
CA LEU A 72 1.41 -1.65 -9.58
C LEU A 72 2.64 -2.54 -9.79
N LYS A 73 2.50 -3.87 -9.77
CA LYS A 73 3.62 -4.84 -9.87
C LYS A 73 4.57 -4.61 -11.05
N GLU A 74 4.05 -4.15 -12.18
CA GLU A 74 4.85 -3.86 -13.39
C GLU A 74 5.81 -2.68 -13.23
N GLY A 75 5.62 -1.86 -12.18
CA GLY A 75 6.52 -0.74 -11.86
C GLY A 75 7.89 -1.19 -11.36
N SER A 76 7.97 -2.33 -10.66
CA SER A 76 9.22 -2.92 -10.18
C SER A 76 8.99 -4.35 -9.68
N GLU A 77 9.64 -5.32 -10.34
CA GLU A 77 9.58 -6.74 -9.95
C GLU A 77 10.08 -6.98 -8.51
N TYR A 78 11.17 -6.32 -8.12
CA TYR A 78 11.73 -6.42 -6.78
C TYR A 78 10.75 -5.95 -5.69
N LEU A 79 10.12 -4.79 -5.89
CA LEU A 79 9.15 -4.26 -4.91
C LEU A 79 7.86 -5.09 -4.92
N ALA A 80 7.40 -5.55 -6.08
CA ALA A 80 6.25 -6.44 -6.19
C ALA A 80 6.45 -7.73 -5.39
N GLY A 81 7.59 -8.40 -5.56
CA GLY A 81 7.93 -9.61 -4.80
C GLY A 81 8.01 -9.38 -3.29
N ARG A 82 8.59 -8.24 -2.86
CA ARG A 82 8.64 -7.87 -1.43
C ARG A 82 7.26 -7.57 -0.85
N LEU A 83 6.41 -6.86 -1.58
CA LEU A 83 5.04 -6.56 -1.17
C LEU A 83 4.22 -7.84 -1.04
N LEU A 84 4.28 -8.73 -2.04
CA LEU A 84 3.58 -10.01 -1.99
C LEU A 84 4.02 -10.86 -0.80
N LYS A 85 5.33 -10.92 -0.53
CA LYS A 85 5.85 -11.59 0.67
C LYS A 85 5.24 -11.00 1.95
N LYS A 86 5.26 -9.67 2.08
CA LYS A 86 4.68 -8.98 3.24
C LYS A 86 3.18 -9.25 3.43
N VAL A 87 2.43 -9.31 2.34
CA VAL A 87 0.99 -9.65 2.35
C VAL A 87 0.74 -11.09 2.80
N ASN A 88 1.59 -12.03 2.37
CA ASN A 88 1.48 -13.44 2.76
C ASN A 88 1.85 -13.65 4.24
N ASP A 89 2.84 -12.90 4.72
CA ASP A 89 3.28 -12.93 6.13
C ASP A 89 2.35 -12.11 7.05
N TYR A 90 1.39 -11.35 6.50
CA TYR A 90 0.50 -10.49 7.28
C TYR A 90 -0.55 -11.30 8.03
N PRO A 91 -0.75 -11.08 9.35
CA PRO A 91 -1.65 -11.90 10.15
C PRO A 91 -3.12 -11.57 9.84
N GLU A 92 -4.01 -12.55 10.03
CA GLU A 92 -5.47 -12.40 9.86
C GLU A 92 -6.17 -11.83 11.11
N ARG A 93 -5.45 -11.79 12.25
CA ARG A 93 -5.90 -11.24 13.52
C ARG A 93 -4.74 -10.64 14.29
N TYR A 94 -5.04 -9.79 15.28
CA TYR A 94 -4.01 -9.38 16.22
C TYR A 94 -3.46 -10.60 16.97
N GLN A 95 -2.14 -10.72 17.02
CA GLN A 95 -1.41 -11.71 17.79
C GLN A 95 -0.54 -10.95 18.80
N GLU A 96 -0.53 -11.34 20.08
CA GLU A 96 0.42 -10.85 21.08
C GLU A 96 1.80 -11.52 20.85
N GLU A 97 2.90 -10.81 21.11
CA GLU A 97 4.25 -11.41 21.01
C GLU A 97 4.50 -12.06 22.37
N ASN A 98 4.85 -13.35 22.38
CA ASN A 98 5.27 -14.08 23.58
C ASN A 98 6.70 -13.73 23.96
#